data_AF-A0A418VCD7-F1
#
_entry.id   AF-A0A418VCD7-F1
#
_cell.length_a   1.000
_cell.length_b   1.000
_cell.length_c   1.000
_cell.angle_alpha   90.00
_cell.angle_beta   90.00
_cell.angle_gamma   90.00
#
_symmetry.space_group_name_H-M   'P 1'
#
loop_
_entity.id
_entity.type
_entity.pdbx_description
1 polymer ?
#
loop_
_entity_poly.entity_id
_entity_poly.type
_entity_poly.pdbx_seq_one_letter_code
_entity_poly.pdbx_strand_id
1 'polypeptide(L)'
;MDVVVFDLETTGLSPEKDAVVEIGAVRIVNGRVDESLRYETLVKPTNAAGDVIRIPWYTERIHGISDEMVQHAPTIGEVLPEFLEFVNGSAVVAHNIGFDGGFMRANAARLGLAWNPAAEFCTVQLSRRAFPKERAHNLTVLAERLGLNFAPGGRHRSFGDVQVTAQAYVRLMELLQDAVK
;
A
#
# COMPACT_ATOMS: atom_id res chain seq x y z
N MET A 1 -10.47 2.43 16.25
CA MET A 1 -10.53 3.11 14.94
C MET A 1 -10.30 2.05 13.90
N ASP A 2 -11.22 1.92 12.96
CA ASP A 2 -11.11 0.93 11.90
C ASP A 2 -10.42 1.60 10.71
N VAL A 3 -9.27 1.06 10.30
CA VAL A 3 -8.47 1.60 9.20
C VAL A 3 -8.07 0.50 8.23
N VAL A 4 -7.93 0.86 6.96
CA VAL A 4 -7.40 -0.02 5.92
C VAL A 4 -5.95 0.34 5.67
N VAL A 5 -5.05 -0.61 5.88
CA VAL A 5 -3.64 -0.47 5.54
C VAL A 5 -3.45 -1.10 4.18
N PHE A 6 -2.80 -0.41 3.25
CA PHE A 6 -2.56 -0.93 1.90
C PHE A 6 -1.18 -0.54 1.37
N ASP A 7 -0.73 -1.29 0.37
CA ASP A 7 0.53 -1.11 -0.35
C ASP A 7 0.35 -1.52 -1.81
N LEU A 8 1.12 -0.90 -2.70
CA LEU A 8 1.09 -1.15 -4.14
C LEU A 8 2.47 -1.48 -4.69
N GLU A 9 2.51 -2.52 -5.51
CA GLU A 9 3.63 -2.74 -6.43
C GLU A 9 3.25 -2.17 -7.80
N THR A 10 4.22 -1.55 -8.49
CA THR A 10 3.96 -0.75 -9.70
C THR A 10 5.08 -0.91 -10.73
N THR A 11 4.79 -0.56 -11.99
CA THR A 11 5.78 -0.56 -13.08
C THR A 11 6.76 0.62 -13.04
N GLY A 12 6.62 1.54 -12.10
CA GLY A 12 7.42 2.75 -11.99
C GLY A 12 6.86 3.73 -10.97
N LEU A 13 7.27 5.00 -11.01
CA LEU A 13 6.99 5.96 -9.93
C LEU A 13 5.92 7.01 -10.24
N SER A 14 5.47 7.11 -11.48
CA SER A 14 4.54 8.16 -11.94
C SER A 14 3.14 7.56 -12.10
N PRO A 15 2.14 7.94 -11.27
CA PRO A 15 0.78 7.45 -11.44
C PRO A 15 0.15 7.88 -12.78
N GLU A 16 0.72 8.89 -13.45
CA GLU A 16 0.33 9.35 -14.79
C GLU A 16 0.79 8.42 -15.91
N LYS A 17 1.94 7.74 -15.74
CA LYS A 17 2.62 6.98 -16.80
C LYS A 17 2.74 5.48 -16.51
N ASP A 18 2.87 5.13 -15.24
CA ASP A 18 3.11 3.79 -14.75
C ASP A 18 1.80 3.15 -14.25
N ALA A 19 1.81 1.83 -14.13
CA ALA A 19 0.65 1.02 -13.78
C ALA A 19 0.87 0.27 -12.46
N VAL A 20 -0.25 -0.04 -11.78
CA VAL A 20 -0.27 -0.95 -10.64
C VAL A 20 -0.15 -2.39 -11.14
N VAL A 21 0.64 -3.21 -10.44
CA VAL A 21 0.83 -4.64 -10.73
C VAL A 21 0.44 -5.55 -9.57
N GLU A 22 0.30 -5.03 -8.36
CA GLU A 22 -0.24 -5.75 -7.20
C GLU A 22 -0.89 -4.76 -6.24
N ILE A 23 -1.98 -5.18 -5.61
CA ILE A 23 -2.63 -4.46 -4.51
C ILE A 23 -2.69 -5.42 -3.32
N GLY A 24 -2.14 -4.99 -2.20
CA GLY A 24 -2.29 -5.67 -0.91
C GLY A 24 -2.99 -4.75 0.07
N ALA A 25 -3.86 -5.29 0.91
CA ALA A 25 -4.48 -4.55 2.00
C ALA A 25 -4.97 -5.44 3.15
N VAL A 26 -5.04 -4.87 4.35
CA VAL A 26 -5.58 -5.50 5.55
C VAL A 26 -6.34 -4.48 6.41
N ARG A 27 -7.34 -4.94 7.14
CA ARG A 27 -8.04 -4.10 8.13
C ARG A 27 -7.36 -4.17 9.49
N ILE A 28 -7.29 -3.01 10.14
CA ILE A 28 -7.07 -2.92 11.58
C ILE A 28 -8.44 -2.65 12.20
N VAL A 29 -8.87 -3.52 13.11
CA VAL A 29 -10.14 -3.42 13.84
C VAL A 29 -9.83 -3.36 15.32
N ASN A 30 -10.38 -2.36 16.02
CA ASN A 30 -10.13 -2.16 17.46
C ASN A 30 -8.63 -2.14 17.84
N GLY A 31 -7.80 -1.53 16.97
CA GLY A 31 -6.35 -1.41 17.19
C GLY A 31 -5.55 -2.69 16.95
N ARG A 32 -6.17 -3.74 16.40
CA ARG A 32 -5.51 -5.00 16.07
C ARG A 32 -5.61 -5.28 14.58
N VAL A 33 -4.52 -5.77 14.00
CA VAL A 33 -4.50 -6.24 12.61
C VAL A 33 -5.38 -7.49 12.52
N ASP A 34 -6.35 -7.48 11.61
CA ASP A 34 -7.23 -8.62 11.33
C ASP A 34 -6.92 -9.16 9.93
N GLU A 35 -6.02 -10.15 9.85
CA GLU A 35 -5.62 -10.76 8.58
C GLU A 35 -6.75 -11.57 7.90
N SER A 36 -7.83 -11.88 8.62
CA SER A 36 -9.01 -12.50 8.00
C SER A 36 -9.78 -11.51 7.12
N LEU A 37 -9.56 -10.20 7.35
CA LEU A 37 -10.10 -9.09 6.59
C LEU A 37 -9.01 -8.51 5.67
N ARG A 38 -8.51 -9.33 4.75
CA ARG A 38 -7.48 -8.96 3.77
C ARG A 38 -8.03 -8.89 2.35
N TYR A 39 -7.38 -8.08 1.53
CA TYR A 39 -7.56 -8.00 0.09
C TYR A 39 -6.18 -8.10 -0.57
N GLU A 40 -5.99 -9.01 -1.51
CA GLU A 40 -4.72 -9.21 -2.20
C GLU A 40 -4.99 -9.66 -3.63
N THR A 41 -4.43 -8.95 -4.61
CA THR A 41 -4.61 -9.31 -6.01
C THR A 41 -3.45 -8.82 -6.87
N LEU A 42 -3.06 -9.64 -7.85
CA LEU A 42 -2.21 -9.19 -8.95
C LEU A 42 -3.05 -8.37 -9.93
N VAL A 43 -2.39 -7.43 -10.61
CA VAL A 43 -3.03 -6.54 -11.57
C VAL A 43 -2.29 -6.60 -12.89
N LYS A 44 -3.03 -6.80 -13.98
CA LYS A 44 -2.49 -6.69 -15.33
C LYS A 44 -2.25 -5.20 -15.65
N PRO A 45 -0.98 -4.78 -15.85
CA PRO A 45 -0.66 -3.37 -16.01
C PRO A 45 -1.16 -2.85 -17.36
N THR A 46 -1.88 -1.73 -17.33
CA THR A 46 -2.41 -1.05 -18.51
C THR A 46 -2.02 0.42 -18.49
N ASN A 47 -1.79 1.01 -19.67
CA ASN A 47 -1.59 2.45 -19.81
C ASN A 47 -2.94 3.21 -19.71
N ALA A 48 -2.88 4.54 -19.82
CA ALA A 48 -4.07 5.38 -19.78
C ALA A 48 -5.06 5.14 -20.94
N ALA A 49 -4.64 4.52 -22.05
CA ALA A 49 -5.50 4.14 -23.16
C ALA A 49 -6.13 2.73 -22.99
N GLY A 50 -5.75 2.00 -21.95
CA GLY A 50 -6.19 0.63 -21.68
C GLY A 50 -5.34 -0.45 -22.36
N ASP A 51 -4.24 -0.08 -23.04
CA ASP A 51 -3.35 -1.08 -23.64
C ASP A 51 -2.48 -1.71 -22.56
N VAL A 52 -2.28 -3.03 -22.64
CA VAL A 52 -1.36 -3.76 -21.76
C VAL A 52 0.06 -3.26 -21.98
N ILE A 53 0.76 -2.92 -20.91
CA ILE A 53 2.18 -2.54 -20.93
C ILE A 53 3.04 -3.62 -20.30
N ARG A 54 4.32 -3.64 -20.69
CA ARG A 54 5.32 -4.55 -20.13
C ARG A 54 5.77 -4.07 -18.75
N ILE A 55 5.97 -4.99 -17.82
CA ILE A 55 6.65 -4.71 -16.56
C ILE A 55 8.14 -4.48 -16.85
N PRO A 56 8.71 -3.31 -16.49
CA PRO A 56 10.13 -3.07 -16.70
C PRO A 56 11.01 -3.97 -15.82
N TRP A 57 12.14 -4.41 -16.36
CA TRP A 57 13.07 -5.32 -15.65
C TRP A 57 13.50 -4.80 -14.27
N TYR A 58 13.60 -3.47 -14.10
CA TYR A 58 14.10 -2.88 -12.86
C TYR A 58 13.06 -2.91 -11.75
N THR A 59 11.76 -2.85 -12.04
CA THR A 59 10.71 -3.03 -11.02
C THR A 59 10.47 -4.51 -10.76
N GLU A 60 10.49 -5.37 -11.79
CA GLU A 60 10.45 -6.82 -11.64
C GLU A 60 11.55 -7.33 -10.71
N ARG A 61 12.77 -6.80 -10.80
CA ARG A 61 13.85 -7.14 -9.87
C ARG A 61 13.64 -6.70 -8.43
N ILE A 62 12.73 -5.76 -8.18
CA ILE A 62 12.38 -5.29 -6.84
C ILE A 62 11.28 -6.20 -6.28
N HIS A 63 10.14 -6.27 -6.98
CA HIS A 63 8.93 -6.93 -6.47
C HIS A 63 8.74 -8.39 -6.89
N GLY A 64 9.56 -8.89 -7.82
CA GLY A 64 9.52 -10.28 -8.30
C GLY A 64 8.34 -10.62 -9.22
N ILE A 65 7.39 -9.71 -9.41
CA ILE A 65 6.24 -9.88 -10.31
C ILE A 65 6.66 -9.77 -11.79
N SER A 66 6.49 -10.85 -12.54
CA SER A 66 6.78 -10.94 -13.98
C SER A 66 5.53 -10.74 -14.84
N ASP A 67 5.72 -10.45 -16.13
CA ASP A 67 4.62 -10.39 -17.11
C ASP A 67 3.82 -11.72 -17.17
N GLU A 68 4.49 -12.86 -16.95
CA GLU A 68 3.86 -14.18 -16.95
C GLU A 68 2.90 -14.37 -15.77
N MET A 69 3.24 -13.81 -14.60
CA MET A 69 2.37 -13.86 -13.42
C MET A 69 1.08 -13.05 -13.61
N VAL A 70 1.15 -11.94 -14.35
CA VAL A 70 0.01 -11.03 -14.54
C VAL A 70 -0.74 -11.25 -15.86
N GLN A 71 -0.32 -12.20 -16.70
CA GLN A 71 -0.91 -12.43 -18.02
C GLN A 71 -2.42 -12.73 -17.99
N HIS A 72 -2.89 -13.35 -16.91
CA HIS A 72 -4.30 -13.69 -16.66
C HIS A 72 -4.89 -12.92 -15.48
N ALA A 73 -4.13 -11.99 -14.89
CA ALA A 73 -4.63 -11.13 -13.82
C ALA A 73 -5.70 -10.16 -14.36
N PRO A 74 -6.63 -9.72 -13.50
CA PRO A 74 -7.58 -8.67 -13.83
C PRO A 74 -6.86 -7.33 -14.05
N THR A 75 -7.45 -6.46 -14.85
CA THR A 75 -6.97 -5.08 -15.08
C THR A 75 -7.32 -4.17 -13.91
N ILE A 76 -6.69 -2.99 -13.85
CA ILE A 76 -7.02 -1.96 -12.85
C ILE A 76 -8.49 -1.53 -12.90
N GLY A 77 -9.12 -1.58 -14.08
CA GLY A 77 -10.54 -1.27 -14.27
C GLY A 77 -11.47 -2.26 -13.58
N GLU A 78 -11.04 -3.51 -13.44
CA GLU A 78 -11.81 -4.57 -12.77
C GLU A 78 -11.56 -4.54 -11.25
N VAL A 79 -10.32 -4.38 -10.81
CA VAL A 79 -9.96 -4.48 -9.37
C VAL A 79 -10.17 -3.20 -8.58
N LEU A 80 -10.13 -2.02 -9.20
CA LEU A 80 -10.24 -0.78 -8.45
C LEU A 80 -11.61 -0.61 -7.78
N PRO A 81 -12.75 -0.88 -8.46
CA PRO A 81 -14.06 -0.86 -7.80
C PRO A 81 -14.13 -1.78 -6.57
N GLU A 82 -13.61 -3.01 -6.69
CA GLU A 82 -13.55 -3.98 -5.58
C GLU A 82 -12.70 -3.46 -4.43
N PHE A 83 -11.54 -2.86 -4.72
CA PHE A 83 -10.69 -2.26 -3.71
C PHE A 83 -11.32 -1.05 -3.02
N LEU A 84 -12.03 -0.19 -3.77
CA LEU A 84 -12.77 0.94 -3.19
C LEU A 84 -13.91 0.47 -2.28
N GLU A 85 -14.61 -0.60 -2.66
CA GLU A 85 -15.57 -1.27 -1.79
C GLU A 85 -14.89 -1.87 -0.56
N PHE A 86 -13.72 -2.49 -0.70
CA PHE A 86 -12.94 -2.95 0.44
C PHE A 86 -12.53 -1.80 1.36
N VAL A 87 -12.23 -0.60 0.85
CA VAL A 87 -11.99 0.59 1.68
C VAL A 87 -13.28 1.04 2.38
N ASN A 88 -14.42 1.05 1.68
CA ASN A 88 -15.75 1.42 2.19
C ASN A 88 -15.77 2.72 3.00
N GLY A 89 -15.12 3.78 2.51
CA GLY A 89 -15.01 5.06 3.21
C GLY A 89 -14.23 5.03 4.53
N SER A 90 -13.56 3.92 4.87
CA SER A 90 -12.66 3.83 6.02
C SER A 90 -11.48 4.79 5.83
N ALA A 91 -10.85 5.21 6.91
CA ALA A 91 -9.55 5.85 6.80
C ALA A 91 -8.51 4.84 6.29
N VAL A 92 -7.52 5.32 5.55
CA VAL A 92 -6.49 4.50 4.92
C VAL A 92 -5.09 4.85 5.43
N VAL A 93 -4.20 3.88 5.38
CA VAL A 93 -2.81 3.99 5.82
C VAL A 93 -1.91 3.36 4.77
N ALA A 94 -0.80 4.02 4.42
CA ALA A 94 0.27 3.42 3.63
C ALA A 94 1.65 3.87 4.14
N HIS A 95 2.71 3.16 3.73
CA HIS A 95 4.07 3.55 4.10
C HIS A 95 4.59 4.77 3.32
N ASN A 96 3.91 5.18 2.25
CA ASN A 96 4.11 6.48 1.64
C ASN A 96 2.81 6.94 0.96
N ILE A 97 1.82 7.38 1.73
CA ILE A 97 0.46 7.64 1.21
C ILE A 97 0.38 8.61 0.02
N GLY A 98 1.39 9.48 -0.15
CA GLY A 98 1.49 10.34 -1.33
C GLY A 98 1.69 9.54 -2.62
N PHE A 99 2.48 8.45 -2.54
CA PHE A 99 2.71 7.49 -3.62
C PHE A 99 1.49 6.60 -3.84
N ASP A 100 1.14 5.77 -2.85
CA ASP A 100 0.09 4.75 -2.98
C ASP A 100 -1.28 5.39 -3.27
N GLY A 101 -1.63 6.41 -2.50
CA GLY A 101 -2.85 7.20 -2.72
C GLY A 101 -2.80 7.99 -4.03
N GLY A 102 -1.61 8.34 -4.53
CA GLY A 102 -1.43 8.97 -5.85
C GLY A 102 -1.88 8.06 -6.99
N PHE A 103 -1.46 6.80 -6.99
CA PHE A 103 -1.92 5.80 -7.95
C PHE A 103 -3.41 5.55 -7.85
N MET A 104 -3.96 5.47 -6.64
CA MET A 104 -5.41 5.28 -6.44
C MET A 104 -6.21 6.46 -6.99
N ARG A 105 -5.80 7.70 -6.69
CA ARG A 105 -6.45 8.92 -7.22
C ARG A 105 -6.40 8.97 -8.74
N ALA A 106 -5.24 8.71 -9.35
CA ALA A 106 -5.09 8.77 -10.79
C ALA A 106 -5.95 7.73 -11.51
N ASN A 107 -5.96 6.48 -11.04
CA ASN A 107 -6.78 5.43 -11.64
C ASN A 107 -8.27 5.65 -11.39
N ALA A 108 -8.67 6.09 -10.19
CA ALA A 108 -10.06 6.43 -9.90
C ALA A 108 -10.56 7.53 -10.85
N ALA A 109 -9.77 8.61 -11.03
CA ALA A 109 -10.12 9.69 -11.95
C ALA A 109 -10.27 9.21 -13.40
N ARG A 110 -9.37 8.35 -13.89
CA ARG A 110 -9.45 7.77 -15.26
C ARG A 110 -10.72 6.93 -15.47
N LEU A 111 -11.16 6.22 -14.44
CA LEU A 111 -12.32 5.34 -14.50
C LEU A 111 -13.64 6.04 -14.14
N GLY A 112 -13.62 7.35 -13.83
CA GLY A 112 -14.79 8.08 -13.37
C GLY A 112 -15.27 7.65 -11.97
N LEU A 113 -14.38 7.08 -11.16
CA LEU A 113 -14.62 6.65 -9.79
C LEU A 113 -14.12 7.71 -8.80
N ALA A 114 -14.54 7.59 -7.53
CA ALA A 114 -14.10 8.48 -6.46
C ALA A 114 -13.14 7.76 -5.50
N TRP A 115 -11.94 8.31 -5.33
CA TRP A 115 -11.07 7.98 -4.20
C TRP A 115 -11.44 8.90 -3.02
N ASN A 116 -12.20 8.37 -2.05
CA ASN A 116 -12.75 9.15 -0.94
C ASN A 116 -12.65 8.42 0.41
N PRO A 117 -11.44 8.12 0.90
CA PRO A 117 -11.26 7.60 2.27
C PRO A 117 -11.61 8.68 3.31
N ALA A 118 -12.07 8.29 4.49
CA ALA A 118 -12.38 9.26 5.56
C ALA A 118 -11.16 10.07 6.02
N ALA A 119 -9.96 9.48 5.93
CA ALA A 119 -8.69 10.15 6.17
C ALA A 119 -7.55 9.36 5.51
N GLU A 120 -6.42 10.02 5.27
CA GLU A 120 -5.19 9.42 4.75
C GLU A 120 -4.07 9.58 5.78
N PHE A 121 -3.45 8.47 6.17
CA PHE A 121 -2.31 8.46 7.08
C PHE A 121 -1.05 7.90 6.42
N CYS A 122 0.08 8.51 6.75
CA CYS A 122 1.39 8.12 6.23
C CYS A 122 2.28 7.65 7.36
N THR A 123 2.70 6.37 7.36
CA THR A 123 3.57 5.88 8.43
C THR A 123 4.97 6.49 8.38
N VAL A 124 5.46 7.01 7.24
CA VAL A 124 6.68 7.84 7.20
C VAL A 124 6.50 9.14 7.99
N GLN A 125 5.35 9.82 7.88
CA GLN A 125 5.09 11.04 8.64
C GLN A 125 4.95 10.75 10.14
N LEU A 126 4.23 9.68 10.49
CA LEU A 126 4.11 9.22 11.88
C LEU A 126 5.48 8.83 12.45
N SER A 127 6.30 8.15 11.66
CA SER A 127 7.66 7.75 12.05
C SER A 127 8.56 8.96 12.30
N ARG A 128 8.50 10.00 11.45
CA ARG A 128 9.23 11.27 11.67
C ARG A 128 8.79 11.98 12.94
N ARG A 129 7.50 11.92 13.27
CA ARG A 129 6.96 12.51 14.50
C ARG A 129 7.40 11.72 15.74
N ALA A 130 7.35 10.39 15.68
CA ALA A 130 7.75 9.52 16.79
C ALA A 130 9.27 9.52 17.02
N PHE A 131 10.05 9.67 15.94
CA PHE A 131 11.50 9.59 15.97
C PHE A 131 12.16 10.79 15.26
N PRO A 132 12.05 12.01 15.80
CA PRO A 132 12.46 13.24 15.10
C PRO A 132 13.97 13.39 14.88
N LYS A 133 14.80 12.60 15.57
CA LYS A 133 16.27 12.62 15.44
C LYS A 133 16.79 11.63 14.39
N GLU A 134 15.92 10.77 13.87
CA GLU A 134 16.30 9.73 12.93
C GLU A 134 16.41 10.27 11.52
N ARG A 135 17.37 9.74 10.75
CA ARG A 135 17.61 10.18 9.36
C ARG A 135 16.80 9.40 8.35
N ALA A 136 16.48 8.14 8.65
CA ALA A 136 15.82 7.22 7.74
C ALA A 136 14.50 6.69 8.33
N HIS A 137 13.50 6.62 7.46
CA HIS A 137 12.13 6.22 7.79
C HIS A 137 11.51 5.27 6.75
N ASN A 138 12.34 4.65 5.88
CA ASN A 138 11.86 3.59 4.99
C ASN A 138 11.39 2.37 5.81
N LEU A 139 10.60 1.49 5.19
CA LEU A 139 9.88 0.45 5.93
C LEU A 139 10.84 -0.51 6.62
N THR A 140 11.95 -0.86 5.97
CA THR A 140 13.00 -1.71 6.55
C THR A 140 13.56 -1.12 7.84
N VAL A 141 13.98 0.14 7.81
CA VAL A 141 14.55 0.83 8.98
C VAL A 141 13.49 1.01 10.08
N LEU A 142 12.25 1.32 9.69
CA LEU A 142 11.17 1.46 10.64
C LEU A 142 10.82 0.13 11.31
N ALA A 143 10.77 -0.96 10.55
CA ALA A 143 10.51 -2.31 11.05
C ALA A 143 11.58 -2.72 12.06
N GLU A 144 12.87 -2.56 11.72
CA GLU A 144 13.98 -2.83 12.62
C GLU A 144 13.87 -2.04 13.92
N ARG A 145 13.60 -0.72 13.82
CA ARG A 145 13.45 0.16 14.99
C ARG A 145 12.31 -0.25 15.91
N LEU A 146 11.22 -0.77 15.34
CA LEU A 146 10.05 -1.21 16.09
C LEU A 146 10.09 -2.70 16.49
N GLY A 147 11.18 -3.41 16.18
CA GLY A 147 11.32 -4.84 16.45
C GLY A 147 10.35 -5.71 15.63
N LEU A 148 9.97 -5.26 14.43
CA LEU A 148 9.09 -5.96 13.50
C LEU A 148 9.90 -6.71 12.46
N ASN A 149 9.37 -7.84 11.98
CA ASN A 149 10.01 -8.67 10.98
C ASN A 149 9.10 -8.89 9.78
N PHE A 150 9.69 -8.92 8.59
CA PHE A 150 9.01 -9.39 7.39
C PHE A 150 8.94 -10.92 7.43
N ALA A 151 7.83 -11.49 6.96
CA ALA A 151 7.79 -12.92 6.67
C ALA A 151 8.85 -13.28 5.60
N PRO A 152 9.42 -14.50 5.61
CA PRO A 152 10.36 -14.92 4.58
C PRO A 152 9.81 -14.72 3.16
N GLY A 153 10.50 -13.93 2.34
CA GLY A 153 10.07 -13.60 0.97
C GLY A 153 8.92 -12.58 0.86
N GLY A 154 8.48 -11.99 1.98
CA GLY A 154 7.38 -11.02 2.00
C GLY A 154 7.79 -9.57 1.70
N ARG A 155 9.08 -9.24 1.75
CA ARG A 155 9.56 -7.89 1.43
C ARG A 155 9.44 -7.64 -0.08
N HIS A 156 8.91 -6.48 -0.48
CA HIS A 156 8.59 -6.16 -1.88
C HIS A 156 7.53 -7.08 -2.49
N ARG A 157 6.64 -7.56 -1.62
CA ARG A 157 5.33 -8.10 -1.98
C ARG A 157 4.34 -7.27 -1.21
N SER A 158 3.31 -6.78 -1.88
CA SER A 158 2.38 -5.81 -1.30
C SER A 158 1.79 -6.31 0.02
N PHE A 159 1.37 -7.58 0.13
CA PHE A 159 0.81 -8.09 1.38
C PHE A 159 1.85 -8.21 2.51
N GLY A 160 3.08 -8.61 2.21
CA GLY A 160 4.14 -8.68 3.22
C GLY A 160 4.55 -7.30 3.74
N ASP A 161 4.58 -6.29 2.86
CA ASP A 161 4.79 -4.90 3.23
C ASP A 161 3.58 -4.31 3.99
N VAL A 162 2.35 -4.69 3.65
CA VAL A 162 1.12 -4.34 4.38
C VAL A 162 1.14 -4.85 5.81
N GLN A 163 1.53 -6.12 6.03
CA GLN A 163 1.58 -6.70 7.37
C GLN A 163 2.49 -5.88 8.29
N VAL A 164 3.70 -5.56 7.80
CA VAL A 164 4.68 -4.78 8.57
C VAL A 164 4.20 -3.34 8.74
N THR A 165 3.62 -2.73 7.70
CA THR A 165 3.07 -1.36 7.77
C THR A 165 1.92 -1.27 8.77
N ALA A 166 1.06 -2.27 8.83
CA ALA A 166 -0.07 -2.31 9.75
C ALA A 166 0.40 -2.42 11.21
N GLN A 167 1.34 -3.32 11.48
CA GLN A 167 1.96 -3.43 12.79
C GLN A 167 2.71 -2.14 13.17
N ALA A 168 3.46 -1.55 12.25
CA ALA A 168 4.16 -0.29 12.46
C ALA A 168 3.19 0.86 12.78
N TYR A 169 2.06 0.94 12.07
CA TYR A 169 1.03 1.94 12.34
C TYR A 169 0.48 1.82 13.76
N VAL A 170 0.12 0.61 14.21
CA VAL A 170 -0.38 0.38 15.58
C VAL A 170 0.65 0.86 16.62
N ARG A 171 1.93 0.44 16.48
CA ARG A 171 2.99 0.83 17.41
C ARG A 171 3.26 2.34 17.41
N LEU A 172 3.26 2.98 16.24
CA LEU A 172 3.44 4.43 16.15
C LEU A 172 2.29 5.18 16.82
N MET A 173 1.06 4.72 16.66
CA MET A 173 -0.10 5.35 17.30
C MET A 173 -0.03 5.22 18.83
N GLU A 174 0.38 4.06 19.36
CA GLU A 174 0.62 3.87 20.79
C GLU A 174 1.68 4.85 21.32
N LEU A 175 2.86 4.89 20.67
CA LEU A 175 3.96 5.78 21.06
C LEU A 175 3.56 7.26 21.05
N LEU A 176 2.80 7.68 20.03
CA LEU A 176 2.38 9.07 19.87
C LEU A 176 1.25 9.48 20.81
N GLN A 177 0.42 8.53 21.28
CA GLN A 177 -0.59 8.79 22.31
C GLN A 177 0.04 8.97 23.68
N ASP A 178 1.05 8.16 24.02
CA ASP A 178 1.74 8.28 25.31
C ASP A 178 2.62 9.53 25.41
N ALA A 179 3.11 10.07 24.29
CA ALA A 179 3.88 11.31 24.26
C ALA A 179 3.04 12.59 24.54
N VAL A 180 1.71 12.48 24.65
CA VAL A 180 0.78 13.60 24.93
C VAL A 180 0.32 13.60 26.40
N LYS A 181 0.72 12.59 27.19
CA LYS A 181 0.53 12.56 28.66
C LYS A 181 1.70 13.21 29.37
#